data_AF-A0AAD8WY90-F1
#
_entry.id   AF-A0AAD8WY90-F1
#
_cell.length_a   1.000
_cell.length_b   1.000
_cell.length_c   1.000
_cell.angle_alpha   90.00
_cell.angle_beta   90.00
_cell.angle_gamma   90.00
#
_symmetry.space_group_name_H-M   'P 1'
#
loop_
_entity.id
_entity.type
_entity.pdbx_description
1 polymer ?
#
loop_
_entity_poly.entity_id
_entity_poly.type
_entity_poly.pdbx_seq_one_letter_code
_entity_poly.pdbx_strand_id
1 'polypeptide(L)'
;MEAAIAWLVQTILATLLIDKLDAWIRQVGLADDVEKLKSEVERVEMVVGGVRGRGAGNKLLARSLARLKELLYDAEDVIDELDYYRLQQQWMIPKVCLQQSE
;
A
#
# COMPACT_ATOMS: atom_id res chain seq x y z
N MET A 1 16.14 -6.73 -8.90
CA MET A 1 15.62 -5.41 -8.50
C MET A 1 14.21 -5.20 -9.05
N GLU A 2 14.03 -5.26 -10.37
CA GLU A 2 12.71 -5.15 -11.02
C GLU A 2 11.67 -6.15 -10.48
N ALA A 3 12.06 -7.41 -10.24
CA ALA A 3 11.16 -8.42 -9.66
C ALA A 3 10.68 -8.08 -8.23
N ALA A 4 11.52 -7.43 -7.42
CA ALA A 4 11.14 -7.03 -6.06
C ALA A 4 10.16 -5.85 -6.09
N ILE A 5 10.38 -4.91 -7.01
CA ILE A 5 9.47 -3.78 -7.25
C ILE A 5 8.11 -4.27 -7.73
N ALA A 6 8.08 -5.19 -8.70
CA ALA A 6 6.84 -5.78 -9.19
C ALA A 6 6.08 -6.52 -8.09
N TRP A 7 6.79 -7.25 -7.21
CA TRP A 7 6.17 -7.91 -6.07
C TRP A 7 5.57 -6.90 -5.08
N LEU A 8 6.28 -5.82 -4.73
CA LEU A 8 5.77 -4.78 -3.83
C LEU A 8 4.51 -4.10 -4.36
N VAL A 9 4.49 -3.75 -5.65
CA VAL A 9 3.31 -3.15 -6.29
C VAL A 9 2.10 -4.08 -6.16
N GLN A 10 2.29 -5.37 -6.43
CA GLN A 10 1.21 -6.36 -6.33
C GLN A 10 0.70 -6.53 -4.89
N THR A 11 1.60 -6.55 -3.90
CA THR A 11 1.23 -6.60 -2.48
C THR A 11 0.40 -5.39 -2.08
N ILE A 12 0.87 -4.18 -2.42
CA ILE A 12 0.18 -2.92 -2.11
C ILE A 12 -1.22 -2.89 -2.73
N LEU A 13 -1.34 -3.23 -4.01
CA LEU A 13 -2.63 -3.26 -4.70
C LEU A 13 -3.56 -4.31 -4.11
N ALA A 14 -3.06 -5.50 -3.78
CA ALA A 14 -3.87 -6.56 -3.17
C ALA A 14 -4.44 -6.13 -1.81
N THR A 15 -3.65 -5.47 -0.97
CA THR A 15 -4.10 -4.98 0.34
C THR A 15 -5.15 -3.88 0.21
N LEU A 16 -4.93 -2.92 -0.70
CA LEU A 16 -5.90 -1.84 -0.96
C LEU A 16 -7.23 -2.35 -1.54
N LEU A 17 -7.20 -3.46 -2.28
CA LEU A 17 -8.40 -4.10 -2.85
C LEU A 17 -9.18 -4.97 -1.85
N ILE A 18 -8.73 -5.07 -0.60
CA ILE A 18 -9.51 -5.74 0.44
C ILE A 18 -10.78 -4.92 0.68
N ASP A 19 -11.95 -5.47 0.32
CA ASP A 19 -13.26 -4.81 0.43
C ASP A 19 -13.50 -4.13 1.80
N LYS A 20 -13.00 -4.77 2.86
CA LYS A 20 -13.10 -4.26 4.23
C LYS A 20 -12.20 -3.05 4.51
N LEU A 21 -11.03 -2.99 3.88
CA LEU A 21 -10.12 -1.85 3.97
C LEU A 21 -10.69 -0.68 3.18
N ASP A 22 -11.18 -0.91 1.95
CA ASP A 22 -11.79 0.13 1.11
C ASP A 22 -13.00 0.80 1.80
N ALA A 23 -13.91 -0.02 2.36
CA ALA A 23 -15.06 0.49 3.09
C ALA A 23 -14.66 1.33 4.33
N TRP A 24 -13.60 0.91 5.04
CA TRP A 24 -13.11 1.63 6.22
C TRP A 24 -12.40 2.93 5.85
N ILE A 25 -11.57 2.92 4.80
CA ILE A 25 -10.89 4.12 4.26
C ILE A 25 -11.91 5.19 3.88
N ARG A 26 -13.01 4.80 3.24
CA ARG A 26 -14.14 5.70 2.93
C ARG A 26 -14.79 6.25 4.20
N GLN A 27 -14.95 5.42 5.23
CA GLN A 27 -15.54 5.81 6.51
C GLN A 27 -14.68 6.84 7.27
N VAL A 28 -13.36 6.73 7.22
CA VAL A 28 -12.43 7.66 7.88
C VAL A 28 -12.07 8.88 7.02
N GLY A 29 -12.61 8.99 5.80
CA GLY A 29 -12.41 10.13 4.91
C GLY A 29 -11.06 10.17 4.19
N LEU A 30 -10.36 9.03 4.09
CA LEU A 30 -9.06 8.92 3.43
C LEU A 30 -9.14 8.40 1.98
N ALA A 31 -10.35 8.29 1.43
CA ALA A 31 -10.57 7.71 0.10
C ALA A 31 -9.78 8.41 -1.02
N ASP A 32 -9.75 9.74 -1.02
CA ASP A 32 -9.06 10.51 -2.06
C ASP A 32 -7.54 10.32 -2.01
N ASP A 33 -6.97 10.23 -0.80
CA ASP A 33 -5.52 10.07 -0.62
C ASP A 33 -5.06 8.65 -0.96
N VAL A 34 -5.86 7.64 -0.62
CA VAL A 34 -5.59 6.25 -1.02
C VAL A 34 -5.76 6.05 -2.53
N GLU A 35 -6.75 6.68 -3.16
CA GLU A 35 -6.93 6.58 -4.62
C GLU A 35 -5.76 7.23 -5.38
N LYS A 36 -5.20 8.34 -4.87
CA LYS A 36 -3.95 8.92 -5.38
C LYS A 36 -2.78 7.97 -5.23
N LEU A 37 -2.63 7.34 -4.06
CA LEU A 37 -1.56 6.37 -3.81
C LEU A 37 -1.65 5.19 -4.79
N LYS A 38 -2.85 4.65 -4.99
CA LYS A 38 -3.12 3.57 -5.96
C LYS A 38 -2.74 3.99 -7.38
N SER A 39 -3.16 5.19 -7.80
CA SER A 39 -2.82 5.75 -9.11
C SER A 39 -1.30 5.90 -9.32
N GLU A 40 -0.55 6.31 -8.29
CA GLU A 40 0.92 6.37 -8.35
C GLU A 40 1.55 4.97 -8.45
N VAL A 41 1.05 4.00 -7.70
CA VAL A 41 1.55 2.61 -7.73
C VAL A 41 1.30 1.94 -9.08
N GLU A 42 0.13 2.17 -9.70
CA GLU A 42 -0.18 1.70 -11.05
C GLU A 42 0.73 2.35 -12.12
N ARG A 43 1.03 3.65 -11.96
CA ARG A 43 1.99 4.37 -12.81
C ARG A 43 3.38 3.76 -12.72
N VAL A 44 3.79 3.39 -11.51
CA VAL A 44 5.05 2.70 -11.25
C VAL A 44 5.10 1.32 -11.93
N GLU A 45 4.02 0.54 -11.85
CA GLU A 45 3.91 -0.75 -12.54
C GLU A 45 4.11 -0.61 -14.06
N MET A 46 3.46 0.40 -14.66
CA MET A 46 3.58 0.70 -16.09
C MET A 46 5.02 1.06 -16.48
N VAL A 47 5.68 1.91 -15.69
CA VAL A 47 7.08 2.32 -15.94
C VAL A 47 8.03 1.13 -15.82
N VAL A 48 7.88 0.30 -14.78
CA VAL A 48 8.72 -0.88 -14.56
C VAL A 48 8.49 -1.93 -15.65
N GLY A 49 7.25 -2.10 -16.11
CA GLY A 49 6.90 -2.94 -17.25
C GLY A 49 7.61 -2.53 -18.55
N GLY A 50 7.75 -1.23 -18.79
CA GLY A 50 8.45 -0.68 -19.97
C GLY A 50 9.99 -0.72 -19.90
N VAL A 51 10.55 -0.83 -18.69
CA VAL A 51 12.01 -0.88 -18.45
C VAL A 51 12.54 -2.31 -18.40
N ARG A 52 11.65 -3.31 -18.26
CA ARG A 52 11.99 -4.73 -18.13
C ARG A 52 12.95 -5.21 -19.24
N GLY A 53 14.16 -5.57 -18.85
CA GLY A 53 15.23 -6.01 -19.77
C GLY A 53 16.11 -4.91 -20.37
N ARG A 54 15.84 -3.63 -20.11
CA ARG A 54 16.66 -2.47 -20.54
C ARG A 54 17.56 -1.91 -19.44
N GLY A 55 17.35 -2.28 -18.18
CA GLY A 55 18.06 -1.72 -17.02
C GLY A 55 19.51 -2.19 -16.83
N ALA A 56 19.89 -3.36 -17.37
CA ALA A 56 21.16 -4.03 -17.04
C ALA A 56 22.44 -3.26 -17.43
N GLY A 57 22.36 -2.27 -18.32
CA GLY A 57 23.50 -1.46 -18.76
C GLY A 57 23.47 0.02 -18.35
N ASN A 58 22.37 0.51 -17.75
CA ASN A 58 22.19 1.94 -17.54
C ASN A 58 22.16 2.30 -16.04
N LYS A 59 23.28 2.86 -15.55
CA LYS A 59 23.46 3.27 -14.15
C LYS A 59 22.41 4.30 -13.68
N LEU A 60 21.90 5.15 -14.57
CA LEU A 60 20.84 6.11 -14.22
C LEU A 60 19.51 5.39 -13.99
N LEU A 61 19.17 4.44 -14.86
CA LEU A 61 17.98 3.58 -14.68
C LEU A 61 18.07 2.75 -13.41
N ALA A 62 19.24 2.16 -13.11
CA ALA A 62 19.45 1.42 -11.86
C ALA A 62 19.25 2.30 -10.61
N ARG A 63 19.73 3.56 -10.64
CA ARG A 63 19.55 4.50 -9.52
C ARG A 63 18.08 4.95 -9.37
N SER A 64 17.38 5.17 -10.48
CA SER A 64 15.95 5.51 -10.45
C SER A 64 15.10 4.34 -9.95
N LEU A 65 15.39 3.11 -10.38
CA LEU A 65 14.72 1.90 -9.88
C LEU A 65 14.96 1.68 -8.38
N ALA A 66 16.17 1.97 -7.88
CA ALA A 66 16.47 1.89 -6.46
C ALA A 66 15.62 2.87 -5.62
N ARG A 67 15.51 4.14 -6.04
CA ARG A 67 14.66 5.14 -5.38
C ARG A 67 13.18 4.76 -5.42
N LEU A 68 12.73 4.23 -6.54
CA LEU A 68 11.35 3.79 -6.70
C LEU A 68 11.03 2.61 -5.78
N LYS A 69 12.00 1.71 -5.57
CA LYS A 69 11.88 0.64 -4.59
C LYS A 69 11.76 1.17 -3.15
N GLU A 70 12.54 2.18 -2.78
CA GLU A 70 12.45 2.83 -1.46
C GLU A 70 11.05 3.44 -1.25
N LEU A 71 10.54 4.19 -2.22
CA LEU A 71 9.19 4.78 -2.15
C LEU A 71 8.07 3.73 -2.03
N LEU A 72 8.24 2.56 -2.66
CA LEU A 72 7.29 1.47 -2.52
C LEU A 72 7.33 0.82 -1.14
N TYR A 73 8.49 0.76 -0.48
CA TYR A 73 8.55 0.32 0.91
C TYR A 73 7.86 1.31 1.84
N ASP A 74 8.06 2.62 1.63
CA ASP A 74 7.36 3.64 2.42
C ASP A 74 5.83 3.54 2.22
N ALA A 75 5.38 3.25 1.00
CA ALA A 75 3.97 3.03 0.71
C ALA A 75 3.41 1.75 1.34
N GLU A 76 4.16 0.64 1.33
CA GLU A 76 3.79 -0.61 2.01
C GLU A 76 3.64 -0.39 3.52
N ASP A 77 4.59 0.31 4.16
CA ASP A 77 4.55 0.60 5.60
C ASP A 77 3.32 1.42 6.00
N VAL A 78 2.99 2.47 5.23
CA VAL A 78 1.77 3.27 5.47
C VAL A 78 0.50 2.44 5.31
N ILE A 79 0.46 1.53 4.34
CA ILE A 79 -0.70 0.65 4.12
C ILE A 79 -0.84 -0.39 5.23
N ASP A 80 0.26 -0.96 5.69
CA ASP A 80 0.29 -1.88 6.84
C ASP A 80 -0.18 -1.17 8.12
N GLU A 81 0.21 0.09 8.33
CA GLU A 81 -0.25 0.90 9.45
C GLU A 81 -1.76 1.19 9.35
N LEU A 82 -2.27 1.51 8.16
CA LEU A 82 -3.71 1.68 7.91
C LEU A 82 -4.49 0.39 8.17
N ASP A 83 -3.98 -0.75 7.72
CA ASP A 83 -4.60 -2.06 7.96
C ASP A 83 -4.61 -2.39 9.47
N TYR A 84 -3.52 -2.04 10.17
CA TYR A 84 -3.42 -2.14 11.62
C TYR A 84 -4.47 -1.28 12.33
N TYR A 85 -4.63 0.00 11.97
CA TYR A 85 -5.66 0.86 12.58
C TYR A 85 -7.08 0.37 12.32
N ARG A 86 -7.37 -0.12 11.10
CA ARG A 86 -8.65 -0.75 10.79
C ARG A 86 -8.91 -1.95 11.71
N LEU A 87 -7.93 -2.84 11.86
CA LEU A 87 -8.04 -3.99 12.76
C LEU A 87 -8.22 -3.51 14.20
N GLN A 88 -7.39 -2.59 14.67
CA GLN A 88 -7.47 -2.04 16.02
C GLN A 88 -8.86 -1.47 16.33
N GLN A 89 -9.45 -0.68 15.41
CA GLN A 89 -10.82 -0.19 15.57
C GLN A 89 -11.84 -1.34 15.64
N GLN A 90 -11.70 -2.37 14.81
CA GLN A 90 -12.60 -3.52 14.86
C GLN A 90 -12.55 -4.27 16.20
N TRP A 91 -11.38 -4.36 16.84
CA TRP A 91 -11.20 -5.03 18.13
C TRP A 91 -11.40 -4.11 19.36
N MET A 92 -11.38 -2.78 19.18
CA MET A 92 -11.59 -1.76 20.23
C MET A 92 -13.02 -1.18 20.29
N ILE A 93 -13.94 -1.56 19.38
CA ILE A 93 -15.39 -1.38 19.63
C ILE A 93 -15.74 -2.22 20.88
N PRO A 94 -16.25 -1.61 21.95
CA PRO A 94 -15.77 -1.97 23.27
C PRO A 94 -16.49 -3.13 23.96
N LYS A 95 -15.71 -3.89 24.75
CA LYS A 95 -16.11 -4.64 25.95
C LYS A 95 -16.78 -3.78 27.05
N VAL A 96 -17.18 -2.54 26.76
CA VAL A 96 -17.89 -1.60 27.67
C VAL A 96 -19.34 -2.03 27.94
N CYS A 97 -19.87 -3.02 27.23
CA CYS A 97 -21.20 -3.58 27.52
C CYS A 97 -21.20 -4.73 28.55
N LEU A 98 -20.05 -5.15 29.11
CA LEU A 98 -20.00 -6.32 30.02
C LEU A 98 -19.57 -6.00 31.47
N GLN A 99 -19.64 -4.74 31.92
CA GLN A 99 -19.39 -4.38 33.33
C GLN A 99 -20.52 -3.58 33.99
N GLN A 100 -21.73 -3.56 33.42
CA GLN A 100 -22.92 -2.96 34.07
C GLN A 100 -23.93 -4.01 34.54
N SER A 101 -23.46 -5.21 34.89
CA SER A 101 -24.27 -6.25 35.51
C SER A 101 -23.49 -6.90 36.64
N GLU A 102 -23.22 -6.10 37.67
CA GLU A 102 -23.02 -6.56 39.06
C GLU A 102 -23.89 -5.69 39.98
#